data_AF-A0AAN1JH74-F1
#
_entry.id   AF-A0AAN1JH74-F1
#
_cell.length_a   1.000
_cell.length_b   1.000
_cell.length_c   1.000
_cell.angle_alpha   90.00
_cell.angle_beta   90.00
_cell.angle_gamma   90.00
#
_symmetry.space_group_name_H-M   'P 1'
#
loop_
_entity.id
_entity.type
_entity.pdbx_description
1 polymer ?
#
loop_
_entity_poly.entity_id
_entity_poly.type
_entity_poly.pdbx_seq_one_letter_code
_entity_poly.pdbx_strand_id
1 'polypeptide(L)'
;MFTKATYDRENKTVHYFDEDGNETLYVGGSFAWRTNNPGNLTKPGSYVMPDAIGYAQRTSNSRSLFVIFSDAAAGHRAHLNVVRRIYGNSTVAGMIAKYAPPTENDTQAYIDHVTSAANVSPTDVVSTLSNDKLDAVSAAMEKQEGFVPGVIKQLGKPARVTLLDRSHNPVPNQKLHIKTADTTIIAQTDQFGALPLLHASLIAGDISLYFSRERDDIEHIGDIIVSDLKDLYTFVAPYLLISARPQLHKTEVRARPRVHIVRPHETLGGIASQYGTTVDAMVRENHLSSPDRIYVRQHLKIPSVTQPERPSRSQEPQPDNQTHWTKGKGTLSSSPKVAHSTPSGKTASTNTSSTTVNSRPNSTRHDAHVTVNDSVAHQRNSNGHPETVVSSTTRELSSKKWCAQFPGSASIDSLNAKFRSKASGFIDALKSAGVSVRINAALRPNERSYLMHSAFNIAKGAIDPDKVQPYANVNIDWVHRKESGDIDLQASKKAAQEMCAGYGINPFSSRQKVARPETSRHNFGAAVDLNISNFAGKKVKDATGDEIEVKSFKDLTAIGATYGVNYYSGENMHWSDTGH
;
A
#
# COMPACT_ATOMS: atom_id res chain seq x y z
N MET A 1 -6.35 -33.32 -11.57
CA MET A 1 -4.99 -32.96 -12.06
C MET A 1 -4.80 -31.45 -11.87
N PHE A 2 -3.59 -30.86 -11.89
CA PHE A 2 -3.49 -29.40 -11.88
C PHE A 2 -3.93 -28.83 -13.23
N THR A 3 -4.88 -27.89 -13.21
CA THR A 3 -5.50 -27.29 -14.40
C THR A 3 -5.18 -25.80 -14.55
N LYS A 4 -4.74 -25.15 -13.47
CA LYS A 4 -4.36 -23.75 -13.45
C LYS A 4 -3.19 -23.53 -12.50
N ALA A 5 -2.28 -22.63 -12.86
CA ALA A 5 -1.21 -22.19 -11.97
C ALA A 5 -0.95 -20.68 -12.06
N THR A 6 -0.59 -20.07 -10.93
CA THR A 6 -0.20 -18.66 -10.84
C THR A 6 1.14 -18.51 -10.13
N TYR A 7 2.07 -17.77 -10.73
CA TYR A 7 3.39 -17.49 -10.15
C TYR A 7 3.38 -16.16 -9.39
N ASP A 8 3.70 -16.21 -8.10
CA ASP A 8 4.05 -15.04 -7.31
C ASP A 8 5.54 -14.75 -7.50
N ARG A 9 5.85 -13.61 -8.11
CA ARG A 9 7.21 -13.15 -8.40
C ARG A 9 7.94 -12.64 -7.16
N GLU A 10 7.23 -12.07 -6.19
CA GLU A 10 7.80 -11.44 -4.99
C GLU A 10 8.24 -12.51 -4.00
N ASN A 11 7.32 -13.43 -3.66
CA ASN A 11 7.58 -14.56 -2.79
C ASN A 11 8.31 -15.70 -3.50
N LYS A 12 8.40 -15.66 -4.83
CA LYS A 12 8.98 -16.70 -5.69
C LYS A 12 8.32 -18.06 -5.44
N THR A 13 6.99 -18.08 -5.44
CA THR A 13 6.17 -19.28 -5.25
C THR A 13 5.29 -19.54 -6.46
N VAL A 14 4.88 -20.79 -6.68
CA VAL A 14 3.82 -21.12 -7.65
C VAL A 14 2.67 -21.75 -6.90
N HIS A 15 1.48 -21.21 -7.12
CA HIS A 15 0.22 -21.69 -6.58
C HIS A 15 -0.45 -22.50 -7.69
N TYR A 16 -0.58 -23.80 -7.47
CA TYR A 16 -1.23 -24.75 -8.36
C TYR A 16 -2.64 -25.04 -7.88
N PHE A 17 -3.59 -25.13 -8.81
CA PHE A 17 -4.99 -25.42 -8.55
C PHE A 17 -5.41 -26.66 -9.36
N ASP A 18 -6.13 -27.57 -8.72
CA ASP A 18 -6.78 -28.69 -9.37
C ASP A 18 -8.21 -28.37 -9.85
N GLU A 19 -8.91 -29.38 -10.36
CA GLU A 19 -10.29 -29.28 -10.87
C GLU A 19 -11.31 -28.93 -9.77
N ASP A 20 -11.05 -29.34 -8.53
CA ASP A 20 -11.91 -29.06 -7.36
C ASP A 20 -11.59 -27.70 -6.71
N GLY A 21 -10.51 -27.03 -7.15
CA GLY A 21 -10.03 -25.76 -6.64
C GLY A 21 -9.15 -25.88 -5.40
N ASN A 22 -8.62 -27.07 -5.07
CA ASN A 22 -7.63 -27.22 -4.02
C ASN A 22 -6.32 -26.56 -4.43
N GLU A 23 -5.70 -25.83 -3.49
CA GLU A 23 -4.43 -25.17 -3.75
C GLU A 23 -3.23 -25.99 -3.24
N THR A 24 -2.20 -26.10 -4.08
CA THR A 24 -0.88 -26.61 -3.73
C THR A 24 0.18 -25.53 -3.96
N LEU A 25 0.97 -25.22 -2.94
CA LEU A 25 1.97 -24.16 -2.97
C LEU A 25 3.40 -24.73 -3.10
N TYR A 26 4.10 -24.35 -4.16
CA TYR A 26 5.50 -24.71 -4.41
C TYR A 26 6.42 -23.57 -3.97
N VAL A 27 7.31 -23.83 -3.00
CA VAL A 27 8.17 -22.84 -2.33
C VAL A 27 9.64 -23.24 -2.42
N GLY A 28 10.53 -22.28 -2.69
CA GLY A 28 11.97 -22.57 -2.79
C GLY A 28 12.32 -23.44 -4.01
N GLY A 29 13.48 -24.09 -3.99
CA GLY A 29 14.01 -24.79 -5.16
C GLY A 29 14.37 -23.85 -6.33
N SER A 30 14.55 -24.40 -7.53
CA SER A 30 14.78 -23.62 -8.74
C SER A 30 13.48 -23.11 -9.35
N PHE A 31 13.61 -22.15 -10.27
CA PHE A 31 12.46 -21.61 -11.01
C PHE A 31 11.83 -22.68 -11.91
N ALA A 32 12.65 -23.42 -12.66
CA ALA A 32 12.23 -24.53 -13.52
C ALA A 32 11.47 -25.62 -12.73
N TRP A 33 11.93 -25.96 -11.53
CA TRP A 33 11.24 -26.90 -10.65
C TRP A 33 9.87 -26.38 -10.22
N ARG A 34 9.79 -25.14 -9.71
CA ARG A 34 8.52 -24.58 -9.24
C ARG A 34 7.47 -24.42 -10.33
N THR A 35 7.87 -24.24 -11.59
CA THR A 35 6.95 -24.06 -12.72
C THR A 35 6.69 -25.36 -13.50
N ASN A 36 7.24 -26.50 -13.03
CA ASN A 36 7.28 -27.75 -13.78
C ASN A 36 7.78 -27.57 -15.23
N ASN A 37 8.71 -26.65 -15.44
CA ASN A 37 9.20 -26.23 -16.76
C ASN A 37 10.69 -26.58 -16.89
N PRO A 38 11.02 -27.88 -17.05
CA PRO A 38 12.38 -28.32 -17.24
C PRO A 38 12.81 -27.89 -18.65
N GLY A 39 13.85 -27.06 -18.75
CA GLY A 39 14.18 -26.36 -20.00
C GLY A 39 13.57 -24.96 -20.15
N ASN A 40 13.15 -24.30 -19.05
CA ASN A 40 12.92 -22.85 -18.97
C ASN A 40 12.15 -22.24 -20.18
N LEU A 41 11.13 -22.96 -20.69
CA LEU A 41 10.43 -22.60 -21.91
C LEU A 41 9.70 -21.26 -21.77
N THR A 42 9.98 -20.35 -22.69
CA THR A 42 9.30 -19.06 -22.79
C THR A 42 7.96 -19.18 -23.51
N LYS A 43 7.05 -18.24 -23.26
CA LYS A 43 5.75 -18.17 -23.91
C LYS A 43 5.95 -18.11 -25.43
N PRO A 44 5.45 -19.08 -26.21
CA PRO A 44 5.56 -19.07 -27.66
C PRO A 44 4.80 -17.89 -28.28
N GLY A 45 5.35 -17.34 -29.38
CA GLY A 45 4.72 -16.21 -30.08
C GLY A 45 3.53 -16.59 -30.95
N SER A 46 3.63 -17.71 -31.69
CA SER A 46 2.62 -18.17 -32.66
C SER A 46 2.20 -19.64 -32.47
N TYR A 47 2.90 -20.39 -31.62
CA TYR A 47 2.57 -21.78 -31.28
C TYR A 47 1.74 -21.82 -29.99
N VAL A 48 0.83 -22.79 -29.87
CA VAL A 48 0.08 -23.04 -28.63
C VAL A 48 0.65 -24.29 -27.98
N MET A 49 1.10 -24.18 -26.73
CA MET A 49 1.48 -25.33 -25.91
C MET A 49 0.22 -25.83 -25.18
N PRO A 50 -0.35 -27.00 -25.54
CA PRO A 50 -1.62 -27.46 -24.99
C PRO A 50 -1.52 -27.84 -23.50
N ASP A 51 -0.36 -28.33 -23.05
CA ASP A 51 -0.10 -28.69 -21.66
C ASP A 51 0.16 -27.48 -20.72
N ALA A 52 0.08 -26.24 -21.23
CA ALA A 52 0.35 -25.02 -20.47
C ALA A 52 -0.85 -24.62 -19.60
N ILE A 53 -0.67 -24.61 -18.28
CA ILE A 53 -1.72 -24.25 -17.30
C ILE A 53 -1.52 -22.86 -16.65
N GLY A 54 -0.45 -22.16 -17.03
CA GLY A 54 -0.15 -20.82 -16.52
C GLY A 54 1.07 -20.20 -17.17
N TYR A 55 1.36 -18.95 -16.79
CA TYR A 55 2.56 -18.24 -17.20
C TYR A 55 3.23 -17.57 -16.00
N ALA A 56 4.56 -17.69 -15.92
CA ALA A 56 5.39 -17.12 -14.87
C ALA A 56 6.23 -15.97 -15.43
N GLN A 57 5.97 -14.74 -14.97
CA GLN A 57 6.81 -13.60 -15.33
C GLN A 57 8.02 -13.52 -14.40
N ARG A 58 9.20 -13.95 -14.88
CA ARG A 58 10.42 -14.03 -14.03
C ARG A 58 11.07 -12.67 -13.79
N THR A 59 10.97 -11.74 -14.74
CA THR A 59 11.60 -10.40 -14.69
C THR A 59 10.54 -9.31 -14.80
N SER A 60 10.91 -8.02 -14.63
CA SER A 60 9.99 -6.90 -14.86
C SER A 60 9.64 -6.68 -16.34
N ASN A 61 10.21 -7.44 -17.27
CA ASN A 61 9.87 -7.39 -18.69
C ASN A 61 8.61 -8.25 -18.94
N SER A 62 7.50 -7.62 -19.35
CA SER A 62 6.24 -8.30 -19.65
C SER A 62 6.31 -9.26 -20.85
N ARG A 63 7.37 -9.21 -21.66
CA ARG A 63 7.67 -10.20 -22.70
C ARG A 63 8.45 -11.42 -22.18
N SER A 64 9.01 -11.35 -20.98
CA SER A 64 9.76 -12.42 -20.31
C SER A 64 8.82 -13.34 -19.53
N LEU A 65 7.86 -13.91 -20.26
CA LEU A 65 6.92 -14.90 -19.75
C LEU A 65 7.49 -16.30 -19.99
N PHE A 66 7.53 -17.10 -18.94
CA PHE A 66 7.83 -18.52 -18.97
C PHE A 66 6.54 -19.31 -18.83
N VAL A 67 6.49 -20.53 -19.35
CA VAL A 67 5.31 -21.40 -19.26
C VAL A 67 5.30 -22.12 -17.91
N ILE A 68 4.10 -22.43 -17.40
CA ILE A 68 3.88 -23.29 -16.23
C ILE A 68 3.10 -24.52 -16.70
N PHE A 69 3.57 -25.71 -16.34
CA PHE A 69 2.96 -26.99 -16.72
C PHE A 69 2.33 -27.71 -15.53
N SER A 70 1.37 -28.61 -15.78
CA SER A 70 0.67 -29.38 -14.75
C SER A 70 1.61 -30.22 -13.89
N ASP A 71 2.66 -30.77 -14.48
CA ASP A 71 3.61 -31.67 -13.85
C ASP A 71 4.91 -31.69 -14.67
N ALA A 72 5.98 -32.21 -14.07
CA ALA A 72 7.29 -32.24 -14.71
C ALA A 72 7.32 -33.06 -16.01
N ALA A 73 6.48 -34.10 -16.14
CA ALA A 73 6.40 -34.91 -17.35
C ALA A 73 5.71 -34.13 -18.49
N ALA A 74 4.70 -33.32 -18.19
CA ALA A 74 4.08 -32.40 -19.13
C ALA A 74 5.07 -31.33 -19.64
N GLY A 75 5.86 -30.75 -18.74
CA GLY A 75 6.93 -29.83 -19.11
C GLY A 75 8.02 -30.48 -19.99
N HIS A 76 8.46 -31.69 -19.64
CA HIS A 76 9.42 -32.46 -20.43
C HIS A 76 8.91 -32.78 -21.84
N ARG A 77 7.65 -33.25 -21.97
CA ARG A 77 7.00 -33.45 -23.29
C ARG A 77 6.97 -32.16 -24.11
N ALA A 78 6.65 -31.02 -23.48
CA ALA A 78 6.64 -29.72 -24.15
C ALA A 78 8.06 -29.30 -24.59
N HIS A 79 9.08 -29.55 -23.77
CA HIS A 79 10.49 -29.26 -24.10
C HIS A 79 10.95 -30.06 -25.33
N LEU A 80 10.70 -31.37 -25.36
CA LEU A 80 10.98 -32.24 -26.51
C LEU A 80 10.29 -31.75 -27.79
N ASN A 81 9.01 -31.36 -27.71
CA ASN A 81 8.26 -30.83 -28.84
C ASN A 81 8.85 -29.51 -29.38
N VAL A 82 9.29 -28.61 -28.48
CA VAL A 82 9.99 -27.37 -28.84
C VAL A 82 11.33 -27.67 -29.49
N VAL A 83 12.11 -28.59 -28.92
CA VAL A 83 13.43 -29.00 -29.42
C VAL A 83 13.32 -29.53 -30.85
N ARG A 84 12.42 -30.49 -31.11
CA ARG A 84 12.17 -31.01 -32.47
C ARG A 84 11.73 -29.91 -33.44
N ARG A 85 10.78 -29.07 -33.02
CA ARG A 85 10.12 -28.09 -33.91
C ARG A 85 11.01 -26.90 -34.27
N ILE A 86 11.79 -26.38 -33.32
CA ILE A 86 12.61 -25.17 -33.53
C ILE A 86 14.04 -25.55 -33.97
N TYR A 87 14.60 -26.61 -33.42
CA TYR A 87 16.00 -26.98 -33.61
C TYR A 87 16.21 -28.27 -34.40
N GLY A 88 15.15 -28.94 -34.88
CA GLY A 88 15.26 -30.21 -35.64
C GLY A 88 16.26 -30.19 -36.81
N ASN A 89 16.42 -29.06 -37.49
CA ASN A 89 17.37 -28.89 -38.61
C ASN A 89 18.75 -28.35 -38.16
N SER A 90 18.98 -28.15 -36.86
CA SER A 90 20.27 -27.77 -36.29
C SER A 90 21.04 -29.01 -35.83
N THR A 91 22.36 -28.91 -35.74
CA THR A 91 23.15 -29.89 -34.99
C THR A 91 22.92 -29.73 -33.49
N VAL A 92 23.25 -30.75 -32.66
CA VAL A 92 23.18 -30.65 -31.19
C VAL A 92 23.96 -29.43 -30.68
N ALA A 93 25.18 -29.21 -31.18
CA ALA A 93 25.96 -28.01 -30.84
C ALA A 93 25.28 -26.71 -31.31
N GLY A 94 24.75 -26.67 -32.53
CA GLY A 94 24.06 -25.51 -33.08
C GLY A 94 22.73 -25.19 -32.41
N MET A 95 22.08 -26.17 -31.78
CA MET A 95 20.95 -25.99 -30.88
C MET A 95 21.40 -25.34 -29.58
N ILE A 96 22.37 -25.94 -28.88
CA ILE A 96 22.83 -25.47 -27.57
C ILE A 96 23.40 -24.04 -27.68
N ALA A 97 24.13 -23.71 -28.74
CA ALA A 97 24.65 -22.36 -28.95
C ALA A 97 23.56 -21.28 -29.22
N LYS A 98 22.38 -21.67 -29.70
CA LYS A 98 21.20 -20.77 -29.80
C LYS A 98 20.43 -20.68 -28.49
N TYR A 99 20.50 -21.73 -27.67
CA TYR A 99 19.74 -21.88 -26.44
C TYR A 99 20.44 -21.21 -25.26
N ALA A 100 21.76 -21.40 -25.14
CA ALA A 100 22.65 -20.78 -24.17
C ALA A 100 23.84 -20.10 -24.90
N PRO A 101 23.69 -18.84 -25.35
CA PRO A 101 24.70 -18.16 -26.17
C PRO A 101 26.05 -17.94 -25.47
N PRO A 102 27.20 -17.99 -26.19
CA PRO A 102 28.54 -17.84 -25.61
C PRO A 102 28.81 -16.47 -24.97
N THR A 103 28.00 -15.46 -25.29
CA THR A 103 28.09 -14.12 -24.69
C THR A 103 27.58 -14.08 -23.24
N GLU A 104 26.83 -15.10 -22.81
CA GLU A 104 26.16 -15.15 -21.51
C GLU A 104 26.48 -16.45 -20.73
N ASN A 105 27.03 -17.48 -21.39
CA ASN A 105 27.21 -18.83 -20.83
C ASN A 105 28.52 -19.46 -21.32
N ASP A 106 29.04 -20.45 -20.57
CA ASP A 106 30.03 -21.40 -21.10
C ASP A 106 29.34 -22.43 -22.00
N THR A 107 29.07 -22.01 -23.23
CA THR A 107 28.39 -22.84 -24.24
C THR A 107 29.18 -24.10 -24.58
N GLN A 108 30.51 -24.08 -24.54
CA GLN A 108 31.31 -25.25 -24.88
C GLN A 108 31.18 -26.32 -23.79
N ALA A 109 31.32 -25.94 -22.51
CA ALA A 109 31.08 -26.86 -21.40
C ALA A 109 29.64 -27.42 -21.41
N TYR A 110 28.64 -26.64 -21.85
CA TYR A 110 27.27 -27.11 -22.05
C TYR A 110 27.20 -28.16 -23.17
N ILE A 111 27.79 -27.89 -24.34
CA ILE A 111 27.84 -28.85 -25.45
C ILE A 111 28.50 -30.16 -25.01
N ASP A 112 29.64 -30.08 -24.33
CA ASP A 112 30.40 -31.25 -23.86
C ASP A 112 29.59 -32.05 -22.83
N HIS A 113 28.90 -31.37 -21.90
CA HIS A 113 28.02 -32.02 -20.92
C HIS A 113 26.87 -32.78 -21.59
N VAL A 114 26.12 -32.14 -22.49
CA VAL A 114 24.94 -32.73 -23.13
C VAL A 114 25.32 -33.88 -24.07
N THR A 115 26.36 -33.70 -24.87
CA THR A 115 26.81 -34.73 -25.83
C THR A 115 27.36 -35.97 -25.12
N SER A 116 28.13 -35.78 -24.04
CA SER A 116 28.58 -36.86 -23.17
C SER A 116 27.42 -37.57 -22.46
N ALA A 117 26.52 -36.83 -21.82
CA ALA A 117 25.42 -37.41 -21.04
C ALA A 117 24.36 -38.13 -21.89
N ALA A 118 24.13 -37.68 -23.13
CA ALA A 118 23.14 -38.26 -24.04
C ALA A 118 23.73 -39.27 -25.05
N ASN A 119 25.05 -39.46 -25.09
CA ASN A 119 25.75 -40.32 -26.05
C ASN A 119 25.41 -39.97 -27.53
N VAL A 120 25.60 -38.69 -27.87
CA VAL A 120 25.38 -38.10 -29.19
C VAL A 120 26.59 -37.28 -29.64
N SER A 121 26.81 -37.12 -30.93
CA SER A 121 27.84 -36.22 -31.45
C SER A 121 27.39 -34.75 -31.37
N PRO A 122 28.29 -33.79 -31.10
CA PRO A 122 28.02 -32.36 -31.31
C PRO A 122 27.49 -32.03 -32.72
N THR A 123 27.82 -32.86 -33.72
CA THR A 123 27.41 -32.72 -35.13
C THR A 123 26.13 -33.46 -35.50
N ASP A 124 25.55 -34.28 -34.61
CA ASP A 124 24.31 -35.01 -34.92
C ASP A 124 23.16 -34.01 -35.15
N VAL A 125 22.33 -34.25 -36.16
CA VAL A 125 21.19 -33.39 -36.48
C VAL A 125 20.00 -33.77 -35.59
N VAL A 126 19.41 -32.81 -34.89
CA VAL A 126 18.41 -33.04 -33.84
C VAL A 126 17.20 -33.86 -34.34
N SER A 127 16.74 -33.64 -35.57
CA SER A 127 15.63 -34.40 -36.18
C SER A 127 15.96 -35.84 -36.58
N THR A 128 17.24 -36.24 -36.57
CA THR A 128 17.70 -37.60 -36.91
C THR A 128 17.95 -38.48 -35.67
N LEU A 129 17.90 -37.90 -34.47
CA LEU A 129 18.02 -38.64 -33.21
C LEU A 129 16.78 -39.52 -32.98
N SER A 130 16.99 -40.72 -32.42
CA SER A 130 15.89 -41.54 -31.90
C SER A 130 15.20 -40.83 -30.72
N ASN A 131 13.97 -41.25 -30.40
CA ASN A 131 13.25 -40.71 -29.22
C ASN A 131 14.13 -40.78 -27.97
N ASP A 132 14.65 -41.96 -27.63
CA ASP A 132 15.49 -42.19 -26.45
C ASP A 132 16.73 -41.28 -26.40
N LYS A 133 17.39 -41.04 -27.55
CA LYS A 133 18.54 -40.12 -27.63
C LYS A 133 18.11 -38.68 -27.42
N LEU A 134 16.96 -38.27 -27.94
CA LEU A 134 16.46 -36.92 -27.74
C LEU A 134 15.97 -36.68 -26.30
N ASP A 135 15.33 -37.68 -25.70
CA ASP A 135 14.91 -37.67 -24.31
C ASP A 135 16.14 -37.58 -23.38
N ALA A 136 17.23 -38.28 -23.73
CA ALA A 136 18.52 -38.14 -23.04
C ALA A 136 19.16 -36.75 -23.23
N VAL A 137 19.11 -36.16 -24.44
CA VAL A 137 19.55 -34.76 -24.69
C VAL A 137 18.75 -33.78 -23.84
N SER A 138 17.42 -33.91 -23.81
CA SER A 138 16.52 -33.08 -23.01
C SER A 138 16.85 -33.21 -21.52
N ALA A 139 16.95 -34.44 -21.00
CA ALA A 139 17.27 -34.71 -19.60
C ALA A 139 18.67 -34.20 -19.19
N ALA A 140 19.64 -34.16 -20.12
CA ALA A 140 20.95 -33.55 -19.87
C ALA A 140 20.87 -32.03 -19.81
N MET A 141 20.14 -31.38 -20.73
CA MET A 141 19.88 -29.94 -20.67
C MET A 141 19.16 -29.57 -19.36
N GLU A 142 18.16 -30.34 -18.94
CA GLU A 142 17.37 -30.09 -17.72
C GLU A 142 18.20 -30.17 -16.43
N LYS A 143 19.25 -31.01 -16.41
CA LYS A 143 20.25 -31.04 -15.33
C LYS A 143 21.11 -29.78 -15.34
N GLN A 144 21.59 -29.35 -16.51
CA GLN A 144 22.39 -28.14 -16.67
C GLN A 144 21.62 -26.86 -16.29
N GLU A 145 20.33 -26.77 -16.66
CA GLU A 145 19.43 -25.65 -16.31
C GLU A 145 19.07 -25.59 -14.80
N GLY A 146 19.45 -26.62 -14.03
CA GLY A 146 19.27 -26.68 -12.58
C GLY A 146 17.82 -26.93 -12.16
N PHE A 147 17.32 -28.15 -12.31
CA PHE A 147 16.01 -28.59 -11.77
C PHE A 147 16.11 -28.95 -10.27
N VAL A 148 16.40 -27.97 -9.41
CA VAL A 148 16.59 -28.17 -7.96
C VAL A 148 15.25 -28.21 -7.21
N PRO A 149 14.90 -29.30 -6.49
CA PRO A 149 13.66 -29.39 -5.72
C PRO A 149 13.54 -28.36 -4.60
N GLY A 150 12.31 -27.93 -4.34
CA GLY A 150 11.92 -27.11 -3.18
C GLY A 150 11.00 -27.87 -2.23
N VAL A 151 10.13 -27.13 -1.55
CA VAL A 151 9.10 -27.66 -0.65
C VAL A 151 7.74 -27.52 -1.32
N ILE A 152 6.96 -28.59 -1.33
CA ILE A 152 5.55 -28.59 -1.74
C ILE A 152 4.69 -28.54 -0.47
N LYS A 153 3.76 -27.59 -0.38
CA LYS A 153 2.78 -27.48 0.70
C LYS A 153 1.38 -27.71 0.14
N GLN A 154 0.69 -28.71 0.64
CA GLN A 154 -0.73 -28.92 0.35
C GLN A 154 -1.54 -27.93 1.18
N LEU A 155 -2.12 -26.92 0.54
CA LEU A 155 -2.91 -25.90 1.24
C LEU A 155 -4.39 -26.26 1.33
N GLY A 156 -4.89 -27.06 0.37
CA GLY A 156 -6.30 -27.41 0.26
C GLY A 156 -7.13 -26.26 -0.31
N LYS A 157 -8.44 -26.44 -0.36
CA LYS A 157 -9.37 -25.45 -0.91
C LYS A 157 -9.43 -24.19 -0.01
N PRO A 158 -9.19 -22.98 -0.55
CA PRO A 158 -9.29 -21.74 0.22
C PRO A 158 -10.75 -21.35 0.48
N ALA A 159 -11.04 -20.94 1.72
CA ALA A 159 -12.27 -20.21 2.04
C ALA A 159 -12.12 -18.72 1.70
N ARG A 160 -13.14 -18.17 1.05
CA ARG A 160 -13.28 -16.73 0.79
C ARG A 160 -14.13 -16.12 1.88
N VAL A 161 -13.71 -14.98 2.43
CA VAL A 161 -14.47 -14.27 3.46
C VAL A 161 -14.71 -12.84 2.99
N THR A 162 -15.97 -12.42 2.93
CA THR A 162 -16.39 -11.07 2.53
C THR A 162 -17.07 -10.36 3.68
N LEU A 163 -16.74 -9.08 3.90
CA LEU A 163 -17.39 -8.19 4.85
C LEU A 163 -18.25 -7.16 4.10
N LEU A 164 -19.53 -7.12 4.43
CA LEU A 164 -20.51 -6.17 3.90
C LEU A 164 -21.06 -5.25 4.99
N ASP A 165 -21.60 -4.09 4.62
CA ASP A 165 -22.39 -3.25 5.50
C ASP A 165 -23.84 -3.79 5.61
N ARG A 166 -24.68 -3.13 6.43
CA ARG A 166 -26.09 -3.50 6.60
C ARG A 166 -26.97 -3.21 5.36
N SER A 167 -26.44 -2.52 4.36
CA SER A 167 -27.05 -2.27 3.06
C SER A 167 -26.50 -3.22 1.98
N HIS A 168 -25.71 -4.22 2.38
CA HIS A 168 -25.01 -5.19 1.53
C HIS A 168 -23.93 -4.61 0.60
N ASN A 169 -23.43 -3.41 0.86
CA ASN A 169 -22.26 -2.88 0.16
C ASN A 169 -20.96 -3.47 0.75
N PRO A 170 -19.92 -3.71 -0.07
CA PRO A 170 -18.57 -3.97 0.42
C PRO A 170 -18.08 -2.99 1.48
N VAL A 171 -17.39 -3.48 2.52
CA VAL A 171 -16.68 -2.64 3.49
C VAL A 171 -15.18 -2.69 3.19
N PRO A 172 -14.63 -1.72 2.44
CA PRO A 172 -13.24 -1.76 1.99
C PRO A 172 -12.27 -1.28 3.06
N ASN A 173 -11.04 -1.76 3.01
CA ASN A 173 -9.94 -1.35 3.89
C ASN A 173 -10.23 -1.52 5.40
N GLN A 174 -11.19 -2.37 5.78
CA GLN A 174 -11.52 -2.63 7.16
C GLN A 174 -10.51 -3.61 7.76
N LYS A 175 -9.90 -3.26 8.89
CA LYS A 175 -9.04 -4.18 9.63
C LYS A 175 -9.88 -5.19 10.42
N LEU A 176 -9.51 -6.46 10.33
CA LEU A 176 -10.05 -7.53 11.15
C LEU A 176 -8.94 -8.31 11.85
N HIS A 177 -9.17 -8.66 13.11
CA HIS A 177 -8.35 -9.63 13.82
C HIS A 177 -8.97 -11.02 13.59
N ILE A 178 -8.22 -11.86 12.89
CA ILE A 178 -8.50 -13.28 12.66
C ILE A 178 -7.82 -14.01 13.81
N LYS A 179 -8.60 -14.53 14.76
CA LYS A 179 -8.08 -15.23 15.94
C LYS A 179 -8.32 -16.73 15.83
N THR A 180 -7.32 -17.52 16.18
CA THR A 180 -7.44 -18.94 16.50
C THR A 180 -7.13 -19.14 18.00
N ALA A 181 -7.09 -20.39 18.47
CA ALA A 181 -6.66 -20.70 19.83
C ALA A 181 -5.24 -20.18 20.15
N ASP A 182 -4.31 -20.34 19.21
CA ASP A 182 -2.88 -20.11 19.43
C ASP A 182 -2.33 -18.82 18.79
N THR A 183 -3.10 -18.13 17.93
CA THR A 183 -2.56 -17.02 17.11
C THR A 183 -3.62 -15.96 16.82
N THR A 184 -3.17 -14.70 16.68
CA THR A 184 -3.98 -13.59 16.13
C THR A 184 -3.28 -13.01 14.92
N ILE A 185 -3.93 -13.04 13.77
CA ILE A 185 -3.49 -12.42 12.52
C ILE A 185 -4.33 -11.17 12.30
N ILE A 186 -3.70 -10.04 11.99
CA ILE A 186 -4.41 -8.84 11.55
C ILE A 186 -4.42 -8.83 10.03
N ALA A 187 -5.62 -8.91 9.46
CA ALA A 187 -5.85 -8.80 8.03
C ALA A 187 -6.71 -7.56 7.73
N GLN A 188 -6.78 -7.18 6.46
CA GLN A 188 -7.56 -6.02 6.01
C GLN A 188 -8.35 -6.41 4.76
N THR A 189 -9.59 -5.95 4.66
CA THR A 189 -10.43 -6.21 3.49
C THR A 189 -9.97 -5.41 2.28
N ASP A 190 -10.06 -6.01 1.10
CA ASP A 190 -9.86 -5.34 -0.17
C ASP A 190 -11.03 -4.41 -0.53
N GLN A 191 -10.96 -3.78 -1.71
CA GLN A 191 -12.01 -2.88 -2.21
C GLN A 191 -13.40 -3.54 -2.39
N PHE A 192 -13.47 -4.86 -2.46
CA PHE A 192 -14.70 -5.65 -2.56
C PHE A 192 -15.15 -6.23 -1.20
N GLY A 193 -14.52 -5.80 -0.11
CA GLY A 193 -14.80 -6.29 1.24
C GLY A 193 -14.21 -7.68 1.50
N ALA A 194 -13.44 -8.25 0.57
CA ALA A 194 -12.88 -9.59 0.72
C ALA A 194 -11.59 -9.57 1.55
N LEU A 195 -11.47 -10.49 2.49
CA LEU A 195 -10.21 -10.80 3.16
C LEU A 195 -9.29 -11.63 2.25
N PRO A 196 -7.97 -11.65 2.51
CA PRO A 196 -7.07 -12.65 1.95
C PRO A 196 -7.61 -14.08 2.14
N LEU A 197 -7.31 -14.96 1.18
CA LEU A 197 -7.79 -16.34 1.19
C LEU A 197 -7.36 -17.08 2.46
N LEU A 198 -8.30 -17.78 3.10
CA LEU A 198 -8.05 -18.55 4.31
C LEU A 198 -7.90 -20.02 3.98
N HIS A 199 -6.72 -20.59 4.25
CA HIS A 199 -6.43 -22.00 4.04
C HIS A 199 -6.47 -22.74 5.39
N ALA A 200 -7.36 -23.72 5.55
CA ALA A 200 -7.48 -24.50 6.78
C ALA A 200 -6.15 -25.13 7.24
N SER A 201 -5.33 -25.59 6.28
CA SER A 201 -3.99 -26.13 6.51
C SER A 201 -3.00 -25.20 7.23
N LEU A 202 -3.26 -23.89 7.23
CA LEU A 202 -2.44 -22.86 7.88
C LEU A 202 -3.05 -22.36 9.21
N ILE A 203 -4.18 -22.94 9.62
CA ILE A 203 -5.04 -22.43 10.69
C ILE A 203 -5.28 -23.53 11.72
N ALA A 204 -4.73 -23.36 12.92
CA ALA A 204 -4.90 -24.30 14.01
C ALA A 204 -6.22 -24.07 14.76
N GLY A 205 -7.22 -24.91 14.49
CA GLY A 205 -8.54 -24.87 15.12
C GLY A 205 -9.48 -23.80 14.54
N ASP A 206 -10.63 -23.62 15.18
CA ASP A 206 -11.68 -22.71 14.71
C ASP A 206 -11.24 -21.24 14.76
N ILE A 207 -11.83 -20.45 13.86
CA ILE A 207 -11.48 -19.05 13.66
C ILE A 207 -12.59 -18.16 14.24
N SER A 208 -12.22 -17.21 15.09
CA SER A 208 -13.09 -16.10 15.48
C SER A 208 -12.66 -14.81 14.79
N LEU A 209 -13.58 -14.16 14.09
CA LEU A 209 -13.35 -12.88 13.42
C LEU A 209 -13.77 -11.71 14.31
N TYR A 210 -12.90 -10.71 14.43
CA TYR A 210 -13.18 -9.48 15.15
C TYR A 210 -12.98 -8.26 14.25
N PHE A 211 -13.97 -7.39 14.20
CA PHE A 211 -13.94 -6.09 13.53
C PHE A 211 -13.19 -5.06 14.39
N SER A 212 -12.27 -4.31 13.80
CA SER A 212 -11.52 -3.25 14.50
C SER A 212 -12.28 -1.93 14.50
N ARG A 213 -12.49 -1.32 15.67
CA ARG A 213 -13.08 0.00 15.88
C ARG A 213 -11.99 1.06 16.10
N GLU A 214 -12.40 2.32 16.28
CA GLU A 214 -11.49 3.38 16.72
C GLU A 214 -10.96 3.10 18.15
N ARG A 215 -9.79 3.68 18.51
CA ARG A 215 -9.16 3.58 19.84
C ARG A 215 -8.78 2.15 20.27
N ASP A 216 -8.39 1.33 19.30
CA ASP A 216 -7.92 -0.06 19.48
C ASP A 216 -8.97 -1.03 20.08
N ASP A 217 -10.24 -0.61 20.15
CA ASP A 217 -11.37 -1.47 20.50
C ASP A 217 -11.63 -2.50 19.38
N ILE A 218 -11.98 -3.74 19.75
CA ILE A 218 -12.34 -4.81 18.80
C ILE A 218 -13.68 -5.45 19.18
N GLU A 219 -14.47 -5.85 18.18
CA GLU A 219 -15.80 -6.45 18.35
C GLU A 219 -15.89 -7.76 17.57
N HIS A 220 -16.35 -8.83 18.23
CA HIS A 220 -16.57 -10.12 17.57
C HIS A 220 -17.73 -10.03 16.56
N ILE A 221 -17.53 -10.55 15.36
CA ILE A 221 -18.55 -10.54 14.29
C ILE A 221 -19.00 -11.94 13.85
N GLY A 222 -18.36 -12.99 14.36
CA GLY A 222 -18.73 -14.38 14.12
C GLY A 222 -17.54 -15.30 13.93
N ASP A 223 -17.84 -16.59 13.75
CA ASP A 223 -16.86 -17.67 13.76
C ASP A 223 -16.93 -18.51 12.48
N ILE A 224 -15.80 -19.12 12.13
CA ILE A 224 -15.66 -20.09 11.03
C ILE A 224 -15.14 -21.39 11.65
N ILE A 225 -15.97 -22.43 11.58
CA ILE A 225 -15.64 -23.78 12.06
C ILE A 225 -14.82 -24.48 10.98
N VAL A 226 -13.56 -24.83 11.30
CA VAL A 226 -12.62 -25.35 10.28
C VAL A 226 -12.96 -26.78 9.85
N SER A 227 -13.65 -27.55 10.69
CA SER A 227 -14.15 -28.89 10.30
C SER A 227 -15.38 -28.88 9.38
N ASP A 228 -16.05 -27.74 9.20
CA ASP A 228 -17.16 -27.51 8.24
C ASP A 228 -16.84 -26.27 7.38
N LEU A 229 -15.62 -26.24 6.81
CA LEU A 229 -15.15 -25.10 6.04
C LEU A 229 -15.90 -24.98 4.70
N LYS A 230 -16.51 -23.82 4.47
CA LYS A 230 -17.26 -23.47 3.25
C LYS A 230 -16.41 -22.61 2.33
N ASP A 231 -16.64 -22.74 1.02
CA ASP A 231 -15.97 -21.97 -0.02
C ASP A 231 -16.13 -20.44 0.17
N LEU A 232 -17.25 -20.00 0.76
CA LEU A 232 -17.61 -18.60 0.92
C LEU A 232 -18.30 -18.35 2.27
N TYR A 233 -17.81 -17.34 2.99
CA TYR A 233 -18.46 -16.75 4.15
C TYR A 233 -18.73 -15.26 3.89
N THR A 234 -19.87 -14.77 4.36
CA THR A 234 -20.22 -13.34 4.32
C THR A 234 -20.59 -12.89 5.72
N PHE A 235 -19.88 -11.88 6.23
CA PHE A 235 -20.14 -11.25 7.51
C PHE A 235 -20.67 -9.83 7.30
N VAL A 236 -21.44 -9.33 8.27
CA VAL A 236 -22.00 -7.98 8.24
C VAL A 236 -21.31 -7.14 9.31
N ALA A 237 -20.80 -5.97 8.92
CA ALA A 237 -20.12 -5.05 9.82
C ALA A 237 -21.09 -4.48 10.89
N PRO A 238 -20.63 -4.34 12.15
CA PRO A 238 -21.40 -3.71 13.21
C PRO A 238 -21.55 -2.20 12.94
N TYR A 239 -22.56 -1.56 13.53
CA TYR A 239 -22.82 -0.14 13.31
C TYR A 239 -21.63 0.73 13.70
N LEU A 240 -21.19 1.59 12.77
CA LEU A 240 -20.48 2.84 13.09
C LEU A 240 -21.43 3.77 13.86
N LEU A 241 -21.49 3.59 15.18
CA LEU A 241 -21.77 4.70 16.07
C LEU A 241 -20.56 5.61 16.07
N ILE A 242 -20.48 6.50 15.07
CA ILE A 242 -19.62 7.69 15.15
C ILE A 242 -20.17 8.46 16.35
N SER A 243 -19.49 8.34 17.50
CA SER A 243 -19.75 9.18 18.65
C SER A 243 -19.28 10.59 18.32
N ALA A 244 -20.11 11.32 17.56
CA ALA A 244 -19.89 12.72 17.29
C ALA A 244 -19.72 13.42 18.64
N ARG A 245 -18.52 13.95 18.87
CA ARG A 245 -18.31 15.00 19.86
C ARG A 245 -18.61 16.30 19.12
N PRO A 246 -19.85 16.83 19.11
CA PRO A 246 -20.03 18.19 18.68
C PRO A 246 -19.14 19.04 19.58
N GLN A 247 -18.12 19.67 19.01
CA GLN A 247 -17.49 20.77 19.73
C GLN A 247 -18.60 21.78 19.96
N LEU A 248 -18.87 22.06 21.23
CA LEU A 248 -19.82 23.10 21.60
C LEU A 248 -19.22 24.40 21.07
N HIS A 249 -19.69 24.87 19.91
CA HIS A 249 -19.26 26.13 19.36
C HIS A 249 -19.52 27.17 20.43
N LYS A 250 -18.45 27.79 20.93
CA LYS A 250 -18.54 28.88 21.89
C LYS A 250 -19.18 30.03 21.15
N THR A 251 -20.51 30.08 21.23
CA THR A 251 -21.30 31.11 20.58
C THR A 251 -20.95 32.41 21.28
N GLU A 252 -20.12 33.24 20.64
CA GLU A 252 -20.04 34.63 21.06
C GLU A 252 -21.44 35.21 20.89
N VAL A 253 -22.14 35.39 22.00
CA VAL A 253 -23.40 36.12 22.05
C VAL A 253 -23.03 37.58 21.84
N ARG A 254 -22.77 37.95 20.58
CA ARG A 254 -22.63 39.34 20.17
C ARG A 254 -23.98 39.99 20.45
N ALA A 255 -24.05 40.75 21.53
CA ALA A 255 -25.26 41.43 21.96
C ALA A 255 -25.83 42.21 20.78
N ARG A 256 -27.06 41.88 20.38
CA ARG A 256 -27.72 42.57 19.27
C ARG A 256 -27.84 44.04 19.68
N PRO A 257 -27.39 45.01 18.86
CA PRO A 257 -27.47 46.42 19.22
C PRO A 257 -28.93 46.77 19.51
N ARG A 258 -29.20 47.29 20.71
CA ARG A 258 -30.55 47.65 21.13
C ARG A 258 -30.97 48.87 20.33
N VAL A 259 -32.08 48.80 19.60
CA VAL A 259 -32.61 49.91 18.80
C VAL A 259 -33.91 50.39 19.43
N HIS A 260 -34.02 51.71 19.58
CA HIS A 260 -35.23 52.41 19.98
C HIS A 260 -35.86 53.08 18.76
N ILE A 261 -37.20 53.11 18.70
CA ILE A 261 -37.97 53.76 17.63
C ILE A 261 -38.66 54.98 18.23
N VAL A 262 -38.19 56.17 17.84
CA VAL A 262 -38.66 57.47 18.38
C VAL A 262 -40.18 57.61 18.22
N ARG A 263 -40.86 57.93 19.31
CA ARG A 263 -42.32 58.15 19.37
C ARG A 263 -42.66 59.65 19.30
N PRO A 264 -43.93 60.01 19.03
CA PRO A 264 -44.36 61.41 19.09
C PRO A 264 -44.03 62.04 20.45
N HIS A 265 -43.43 63.23 20.43
CA HIS A 265 -43.04 64.04 21.60
C HIS A 265 -41.87 63.51 22.44
N GLU A 266 -41.12 62.50 22.00
CA GLU A 266 -39.84 62.12 22.63
C GLU A 266 -38.68 63.03 22.18
N THR A 267 -37.72 63.29 23.08
CA THR A 267 -36.49 64.03 22.81
C THR A 267 -35.27 63.13 22.98
N LEU A 268 -34.15 63.48 22.33
CA LEU A 268 -32.93 62.67 22.40
C LEU A 268 -32.38 62.57 23.84
N GLY A 269 -32.54 63.63 24.65
CA GLY A 269 -32.23 63.64 26.07
C GLY A 269 -33.13 62.72 26.90
N GLY A 270 -34.43 62.71 26.64
CA GLY A 270 -35.38 61.79 27.30
C GLY A 270 -35.05 60.33 27.01
N ILE A 271 -34.77 60.01 25.73
CA ILE A 271 -34.37 58.67 25.29
C ILE A 271 -33.03 58.26 25.91
N ALA A 272 -32.02 59.15 25.91
CA ALA A 272 -30.73 58.88 26.52
C ALA A 272 -30.86 58.56 28.02
N SER A 273 -31.63 59.37 28.76
CA SER A 273 -31.92 59.14 30.17
C SER A 273 -32.68 57.83 30.42
N GLN A 274 -33.66 57.49 29.58
CA GLN A 274 -34.41 56.23 29.67
C GLN A 274 -33.50 54.99 29.59
N TYR A 275 -32.41 55.08 28.85
CA TYR A 275 -31.46 53.98 28.66
C TYR A 275 -30.16 54.11 29.47
N GLY A 276 -30.05 55.10 30.37
CA GLY A 276 -28.87 55.29 31.21
C GLY A 276 -27.60 55.67 30.44
N THR A 277 -27.76 56.38 29.31
CA THR A 277 -26.67 56.84 28.45
C THR A 277 -26.72 58.37 28.28
N THR A 278 -25.73 58.96 27.60
CA THR A 278 -25.69 60.42 27.36
C THR A 278 -26.14 60.79 25.96
N VAL A 279 -26.59 62.04 25.79
CA VAL A 279 -26.94 62.60 24.46
C VAL A 279 -25.74 62.51 23.52
N ASP A 280 -24.54 62.86 23.98
CA ASP A 280 -23.32 62.78 23.14
C ASP A 280 -22.98 61.34 22.72
N ALA A 281 -23.23 60.35 23.58
CA ALA A 281 -23.06 58.95 23.22
C ALA A 281 -24.07 58.51 22.16
N MET A 282 -25.33 58.93 22.30
CA MET A 282 -26.39 58.69 21.32
C MET A 282 -26.11 59.37 19.97
N VAL A 283 -25.67 60.62 19.97
CA VAL A 283 -25.29 61.40 18.78
C VAL A 283 -24.16 60.71 18.03
N ARG A 284 -23.12 60.25 18.73
CA ARG A 284 -21.94 59.61 18.14
C ARG A 284 -22.26 58.25 17.53
N GLU A 285 -23.02 57.40 18.23
CA GLU A 285 -23.40 56.04 17.80
C GLU A 285 -24.37 56.05 16.60
N ASN A 286 -25.15 57.13 16.45
CA ASN A 286 -26.14 57.29 15.39
C ASN A 286 -25.74 58.31 14.31
N HIS A 287 -24.54 58.90 14.41
CA HIS A 287 -24.00 59.92 13.51
C HIS A 287 -24.97 61.08 13.24
N LEU A 288 -25.63 61.60 14.29
CA LEU A 288 -26.63 62.66 14.18
C LEU A 288 -25.97 64.03 13.99
N SER A 289 -26.39 64.79 12.98
CA SER A 289 -25.83 66.13 12.67
C SER A 289 -26.22 67.22 13.70
N SER A 290 -27.26 66.99 14.50
CA SER A 290 -27.72 67.90 15.55
C SER A 290 -28.46 67.11 16.64
N PRO A 291 -28.18 67.34 17.94
CA PRO A 291 -28.86 66.61 19.04
C PRO A 291 -30.36 66.89 19.12
N ASP A 292 -30.79 68.09 18.71
CA ASP A 292 -32.16 68.59 18.87
C ASP A 292 -33.09 68.22 17.70
N ARG A 293 -32.57 67.50 16.69
CA ARG A 293 -33.31 67.11 15.49
C ARG A 293 -33.38 65.60 15.33
N ILE A 294 -34.36 65.01 16.02
CA ILE A 294 -34.79 63.62 15.80
C ILE A 294 -36.24 63.59 15.30
N TYR A 295 -36.56 62.57 14.50
CA TYR A 295 -37.87 62.43 13.85
C TYR A 295 -38.65 61.24 14.39
N VAL A 296 -39.98 61.34 14.43
CA VAL A 296 -40.86 60.23 14.81
C VAL A 296 -40.66 59.06 13.84
N ARG A 297 -40.61 57.83 14.39
CA ARG A 297 -40.23 56.56 13.74
C ARG A 297 -38.75 56.43 13.33
N GLN A 298 -37.89 57.38 13.68
CA GLN A 298 -36.44 57.22 13.49
C GLN A 298 -35.91 56.09 14.39
N HIS A 299 -35.02 55.26 13.85
CA HIS A 299 -34.37 54.17 14.56
C HIS A 299 -33.05 54.68 15.16
N LEU A 300 -32.93 54.64 16.48
CA LEU A 300 -31.72 55.03 17.22
C LEU A 300 -31.12 53.80 17.91
N LYS A 301 -29.89 53.47 17.57
CA LYS A 301 -29.05 52.52 18.30
C LYS A 301 -28.73 53.10 19.68
N ILE A 302 -28.88 52.28 20.71
CA ILE A 302 -28.55 52.62 22.09
C ILE A 302 -27.13 52.14 22.41
N PRO A 303 -26.19 53.04 22.75
CA PRO A 303 -24.84 52.66 23.18
C PRO A 303 -24.90 51.75 24.40
N SER A 304 -24.14 50.65 24.37
CA SER A 304 -24.01 49.76 25.53
C SER A 304 -22.98 50.32 26.51
N VAL A 305 -23.43 50.77 27.68
CA VAL A 305 -22.54 51.26 28.74
C VAL A 305 -21.88 50.07 29.42
N THR A 306 -20.64 49.76 29.03
CA THR A 306 -19.84 48.72 29.67
C THR A 306 -19.26 49.30 30.96
N GLN A 307 -19.74 48.80 32.11
CA GLN A 307 -19.23 49.19 33.43
C GLN A 307 -17.81 48.63 33.62
N PRO A 308 -16.86 49.37 34.23
CA PRO A 308 -15.48 48.88 34.41
C PRO A 308 -15.44 47.62 35.29
N GLU A 309 -14.60 46.66 34.91
CA GLU A 309 -14.48 45.37 35.59
C GLU A 309 -13.99 45.52 37.05
N ARG A 310 -14.58 44.74 37.95
CA ARG A 310 -14.06 44.53 39.31
C ARG A 310 -13.09 43.34 39.28
N PRO A 311 -11.87 43.44 39.85
CA PRO A 311 -10.83 42.42 39.68
C PRO A 311 -11.20 41.06 40.32
N SER A 312 -10.72 40.01 39.67
CA SER A 312 -10.89 38.60 40.04
C SER A 312 -10.35 38.26 41.44
N ARG A 313 -11.00 37.31 42.13
CA ARG A 313 -10.51 36.74 43.40
C ARG A 313 -9.90 35.35 43.17
N SER A 314 -8.72 35.15 43.74
CA SER A 314 -7.83 34.00 43.59
C SER A 314 -8.39 32.65 44.08
N GLN A 315 -7.78 31.56 43.60
CA GLN A 315 -7.97 30.18 44.04
C GLN A 315 -7.49 29.93 45.49
N GLU A 316 -8.12 28.97 46.20
CA GLU A 316 -7.52 27.89 47.04
C GLU A 316 -8.62 27.18 47.89
N PRO A 317 -8.37 26.02 48.55
CA PRO A 317 -8.04 24.72 47.95
C PRO A 317 -9.04 23.61 48.39
N GLN A 318 -8.88 22.37 47.91
CA GLN A 318 -9.61 21.18 48.44
C GLN A 318 -8.94 20.59 49.69
N PRO A 319 -9.71 19.87 50.52
CA PRO A 319 -9.20 18.75 51.30
C PRO A 319 -9.73 17.37 50.84
N ASP A 320 -8.87 16.39 51.11
CA ASP A 320 -8.92 14.91 50.94
C ASP A 320 -10.05 14.24 51.80
N ASN A 321 -10.40 12.94 51.79
CA ASN A 321 -9.74 11.70 51.32
C ASN A 321 -10.75 10.50 51.30
N GLN A 322 -10.44 9.38 50.59
CA GLN A 322 -10.77 7.95 50.89
C GLN A 322 -12.26 7.50 51.17
N THR A 323 -12.79 6.28 50.88
CA THR A 323 -12.25 4.94 50.53
C THR A 323 -13.33 3.97 49.95
N HIS A 324 -12.89 2.88 49.28
CA HIS A 324 -13.46 1.51 49.15
C HIS A 324 -14.94 1.18 48.76
N TRP A 325 -15.09 0.64 47.54
CA TRP A 325 -15.51 -0.75 47.17
C TRP A 325 -16.53 -1.54 48.04
N THR A 326 -17.70 -1.94 47.48
CA THR A 326 -18.28 -3.35 47.37
C THR A 326 -19.80 -3.42 47.13
N LYS A 327 -20.30 -4.62 46.76
CA LYS A 327 -21.65 -4.94 46.23
C LYS A 327 -22.65 -5.41 47.30
N GLY A 328 -23.94 -5.13 47.08
CA GLY A 328 -25.14 -5.82 47.60
C GLY A 328 -26.39 -5.14 47.02
N LYS A 329 -27.47 -5.73 46.46
CA LYS A 329 -28.25 -6.98 46.64
C LYS A 329 -29.05 -7.09 47.96
N GLY A 330 -30.40 -7.09 47.84
CA GLY A 330 -31.40 -7.43 48.86
C GLY A 330 -32.36 -6.27 49.19
N THR A 331 -33.64 -6.25 48.73
CA THR A 331 -34.88 -6.79 49.39
C THR A 331 -35.27 -6.05 50.68
N LEU A 332 -36.53 -5.64 50.96
CA LEU A 332 -37.86 -6.18 50.60
C LEU A 332 -39.02 -5.17 50.90
N SER A 333 -40.18 -5.32 50.24
CA SER A 333 -41.57 -4.92 50.66
C SER A 333 -41.89 -3.43 50.96
N SER A 334 -42.94 -2.78 50.43
CA SER A 334 -44.37 -3.17 50.51
C SER A 334 -45.29 -2.51 49.46
N SER A 335 -46.36 -3.21 49.08
CA SER A 335 -47.46 -2.82 48.17
C SER A 335 -48.55 -1.96 48.89
N PRO A 336 -49.60 -1.34 48.25
CA PRO A 336 -50.54 -2.04 47.34
C PRO A 336 -51.33 -1.28 46.21
N LYS A 337 -51.84 -2.06 45.22
CA LYS A 337 -53.07 -1.85 44.38
C LYS A 337 -53.07 -0.66 43.36
N VAL A 338 -53.78 -0.58 42.21
CA VAL A 338 -54.74 -1.40 41.39
C VAL A 338 -54.98 -0.62 40.06
N ALA A 339 -55.35 -1.12 38.86
CA ALA A 339 -55.39 -2.46 38.23
C ALA A 339 -55.80 -2.37 36.71
N HIS A 340 -55.43 -3.38 35.88
CA HIS A 340 -56.03 -3.75 34.55
C HIS A 340 -55.84 -2.75 33.37
N SER A 341 -55.79 -3.11 32.06
CA SER A 341 -56.02 -4.37 31.31
C SER A 341 -55.31 -4.39 29.94
N THR A 342 -54.92 -5.59 29.45
CA THR A 342 -54.63 -5.93 28.03
C THR A 342 -55.93 -6.08 27.20
N PRO A 343 -55.94 -5.98 25.85
CA PRO A 343 -55.42 -7.02 24.92
C PRO A 343 -54.64 -6.44 23.71
N SER A 344 -53.69 -7.11 23.04
CA SER A 344 -53.65 -8.43 22.38
C SER A 344 -54.59 -8.57 21.16
N GLY A 345 -54.00 -8.60 19.94
CA GLY A 345 -54.74 -8.82 18.69
C GLY A 345 -53.79 -9.18 17.53
N LYS A 346 -53.77 -10.46 17.13
CA LYS A 346 -53.10 -10.96 15.92
C LYS A 346 -54.03 -10.79 14.71
N THR A 347 -53.49 -10.60 13.51
CA THR A 347 -53.95 -11.24 12.26
C THR A 347 -52.89 -11.10 11.15
N ALA A 348 -53.00 -11.90 10.09
CA ALA A 348 -51.97 -12.10 9.07
C ALA A 348 -52.44 -11.75 7.65
N SER A 349 -51.45 -11.52 6.76
CA SER A 349 -51.40 -11.88 5.34
C SER A 349 -52.56 -11.49 4.39
N THR A 350 -52.25 -10.72 3.34
CA THR A 350 -52.22 -11.16 1.91
C THR A 350 -52.26 -9.94 0.94
N ASN A 351 -51.65 -10.12 -0.25
CA ASN A 351 -51.92 -9.57 -1.60
C ASN A 351 -52.76 -8.26 -1.76
N THR A 352 -52.56 -7.40 -2.76
CA THR A 352 -52.28 -7.67 -4.19
C THR A 352 -51.85 -6.39 -4.92
N SER A 353 -51.22 -6.52 -6.09
CA SER A 353 -50.86 -5.40 -7.00
C SER A 353 -52.06 -4.79 -7.75
N SER A 354 -52.00 -3.50 -8.06
CA SER A 354 -52.64 -2.92 -9.27
C SER A 354 -52.01 -1.59 -9.70
N THR A 355 -51.96 -1.37 -11.01
CA THR A 355 -51.22 -0.30 -11.72
C THR A 355 -52.16 0.81 -12.22
N THR A 356 -51.61 1.87 -12.85
CA THR A 356 -52.21 2.93 -13.71
C THR A 356 -52.51 4.29 -13.03
N VAL A 357 -52.35 5.47 -13.68
CA VAL A 357 -51.77 5.82 -15.00
C VAL A 357 -51.21 7.27 -15.01
N ASN A 358 -50.33 7.57 -15.99
CA ASN A 358 -49.74 8.90 -16.27
C ASN A 358 -50.74 10.06 -16.46
N SER A 359 -50.27 11.29 -16.17
CA SER A 359 -50.58 12.49 -16.97
C SER A 359 -49.52 13.59 -16.79
N ARG A 360 -48.95 14.07 -17.89
CA ARG A 360 -48.04 15.23 -17.99
C ARG A 360 -48.38 15.97 -19.29
N PRO A 361 -48.48 17.30 -19.29
CA PRO A 361 -47.45 18.13 -19.93
C PRO A 361 -47.19 19.44 -19.14
N ASN A 362 -46.27 20.35 -19.45
CA ASN A 362 -44.95 20.41 -20.12
C ASN A 362 -44.72 21.91 -20.42
N SER A 363 -43.46 22.38 -20.35
CA SER A 363 -43.01 23.76 -20.60
C SER A 363 -43.52 24.80 -19.57
N THR A 364 -42.83 25.89 -19.20
CA THR A 364 -41.39 26.29 -19.16
C THR A 364 -41.29 27.45 -18.11
N ARG A 365 -40.18 28.10 -17.71
CA ARG A 365 -38.76 28.21 -18.15
C ARG A 365 -37.93 28.83 -17.00
N HIS A 366 -36.63 28.50 -16.88
CA HIS A 366 -35.51 29.24 -16.23
C HIS A 366 -35.66 29.76 -14.77
N ASP A 367 -34.64 29.79 -13.91
CA ASP A 367 -33.31 29.15 -13.84
C ASP A 367 -32.83 29.28 -12.37
N ALA A 368 -31.81 28.59 -11.88
CA ALA A 368 -30.85 27.68 -12.53
C ALA A 368 -30.66 26.40 -11.69
N HIS A 369 -29.77 25.51 -12.12
CA HIS A 369 -29.35 24.32 -11.39
C HIS A 369 -27.81 24.31 -11.28
N VAL A 370 -27.26 24.04 -10.10
CA VAL A 370 -25.84 23.69 -9.99
C VAL A 370 -25.67 22.29 -10.58
N THR A 371 -25.07 22.21 -11.78
CA THR A 371 -24.60 20.95 -12.35
C THR A 371 -23.32 20.54 -11.64
N VAL A 372 -23.42 19.55 -10.74
CA VAL A 372 -22.27 18.74 -10.36
C VAL A 372 -21.95 17.88 -11.59
N ASN A 373 -20.92 18.25 -12.34
CA ASN A 373 -20.42 17.42 -13.45
C ASN A 373 -19.67 16.22 -12.86
N ASP A 374 -20.35 15.07 -12.76
CA ASP A 374 -19.73 13.76 -12.62
C ASP A 374 -18.80 13.50 -13.83
N SER A 375 -17.56 13.95 -13.70
CA SER A 375 -16.53 13.86 -14.73
C SER A 375 -15.81 12.52 -14.63
N VAL A 376 -16.47 11.47 -15.12
CA VAL A 376 -15.92 10.11 -15.12
C VAL A 376 -14.71 10.02 -16.05
N ALA A 377 -13.51 10.00 -15.49
CA ALA A 377 -12.27 9.77 -16.25
C ALA A 377 -12.12 8.27 -16.58
N HIS A 378 -12.59 7.85 -17.75
CA HIS A 378 -12.27 6.52 -18.28
C HIS A 378 -10.79 6.44 -18.70
N GLN A 379 -9.98 5.70 -17.95
CA GLN A 379 -8.66 5.27 -18.43
C GLN A 379 -8.65 3.78 -18.79
N ARG A 380 -7.92 3.50 -19.87
CA ARG A 380 -7.64 2.18 -20.42
C ARG A 380 -6.14 2.08 -20.60
N ASN A 381 -5.58 0.88 -20.50
CA ASN A 381 -4.15 0.66 -20.73
C ASN A 381 -3.77 0.84 -22.22
N SER A 382 -2.49 0.67 -22.55
CA SER A 382 -1.96 0.81 -23.92
C SER A 382 -2.65 -0.08 -24.97
N ASN A 383 -3.41 -1.08 -24.53
CA ASN A 383 -4.11 -2.05 -25.37
C ASN A 383 -5.64 -1.87 -25.28
N GLY A 384 -6.14 -0.81 -24.65
CA GLY A 384 -7.56 -0.49 -24.61
C GLY A 384 -8.39 -1.22 -23.53
N HIS A 385 -7.78 -1.97 -22.61
CA HIS A 385 -8.51 -2.63 -21.52
C HIS A 385 -8.67 -1.73 -20.28
N PRO A 386 -9.81 -1.79 -19.57
CA PRO A 386 -9.95 -1.13 -18.27
C PRO A 386 -9.08 -1.84 -17.21
N GLU A 387 -8.28 -1.08 -16.47
CA GLU A 387 -7.48 -1.57 -15.35
C GLU A 387 -8.04 -1.05 -14.03
N THR A 388 -8.21 -1.93 -13.04
CA THR A 388 -8.64 -1.53 -11.70
C THR A 388 -7.41 -1.22 -10.87
N VAL A 389 -7.11 0.07 -10.70
CA VAL A 389 -6.03 0.54 -9.83
C VAL A 389 -6.65 1.24 -8.63
N VAL A 390 -6.20 0.90 -7.42
CA VAL A 390 -6.77 1.45 -6.18
C VAL A 390 -6.56 2.96 -6.16
N SER A 391 -7.63 3.70 -6.43
CA SER A 391 -7.71 5.12 -6.17
C SER A 391 -8.68 5.30 -5.02
N SER A 392 -8.24 6.00 -3.97
CA SER A 392 -9.22 6.65 -3.09
C SER A 392 -10.10 7.58 -3.93
N THR A 393 -11.26 7.95 -3.39
CA THR A 393 -12.12 8.99 -3.95
C THR A 393 -11.53 10.41 -3.83
N THR A 394 -10.30 10.56 -3.35
CA THR A 394 -9.50 11.81 -3.44
C THR A 394 -8.01 11.51 -3.28
N ARG A 395 -7.29 11.38 -4.41
CA ARG A 395 -5.81 11.33 -4.41
C ARG A 395 -5.28 12.66 -3.88
N GLU A 396 -4.25 12.65 -3.03
CA GLU A 396 -3.66 13.89 -2.54
C GLU A 396 -2.57 14.41 -3.46
N LEU A 397 -2.66 15.68 -3.87
CA LEU A 397 -1.64 16.31 -4.72
C LEU A 397 -0.21 16.13 -4.18
N SER A 398 0.65 15.70 -5.09
CA SER A 398 2.11 15.66 -4.95
C SER A 398 2.63 17.01 -4.44
N SER A 399 3.50 16.94 -3.45
CA SER A 399 4.03 18.08 -2.70
C SER A 399 5.01 17.59 -1.65
N LYS A 400 5.85 18.47 -1.10
CA LYS A 400 6.91 18.13 -0.14
C LYS A 400 6.44 17.34 1.11
N LYS A 401 5.15 17.42 1.50
CA LYS A 401 4.58 16.64 2.63
C LYS A 401 4.78 15.12 2.47
N TRP A 402 4.75 14.62 1.23
CA TRP A 402 4.91 13.21 0.93
C TRP A 402 6.30 12.66 1.33
N CYS A 403 7.32 13.51 1.44
CA CYS A 403 8.66 13.10 1.86
C CYS A 403 8.75 12.56 3.30
N ALA A 404 7.75 12.89 4.14
CA ALA A 404 7.64 12.45 5.53
C ALA A 404 6.78 11.20 5.73
N GLN A 405 5.88 10.86 4.80
CA GLN A 405 4.91 9.76 5.00
C GLN A 405 5.57 8.37 5.04
N PHE A 406 6.63 8.16 4.25
CA PHE A 406 7.39 6.91 4.22
C PHE A 406 8.85 7.20 4.60
N PRO A 407 9.21 7.23 5.89
CA PRO A 407 10.57 7.53 6.33
C PRO A 407 11.54 6.42 5.90
N GLY A 408 12.76 6.82 5.51
CA GLY A 408 13.89 5.89 5.41
C GLY A 408 14.58 5.75 6.76
N SER A 409 15.36 4.69 6.93
CA SER A 409 16.20 4.49 8.11
C SER A 409 17.63 4.95 7.88
N ALA A 410 18.31 5.37 8.95
CA ALA A 410 19.75 5.58 9.02
C ALA A 410 20.41 4.72 10.13
N SER A 411 19.75 3.64 10.59
CA SER A 411 20.32 2.64 11.52
C SER A 411 20.54 1.28 10.84
N ILE A 412 21.66 0.63 11.18
CA ILE A 412 21.92 -0.78 10.82
C ILE A 412 20.87 -1.75 11.38
N ASP A 413 20.14 -1.39 12.44
CA ASP A 413 19.05 -2.20 13.02
C ASP A 413 17.85 -2.38 12.08
N SER A 414 17.80 -1.61 11.00
CA SER A 414 16.81 -1.76 9.93
C SER A 414 17.24 -2.69 8.80
N LEU A 415 18.52 -3.10 8.77
CA LEU A 415 19.04 -4.01 7.75
C LEU A 415 18.50 -5.43 7.97
N ASN A 416 18.37 -6.21 6.91
CA ASN A 416 17.97 -7.62 7.01
C ASN A 416 19.03 -8.42 7.79
N ALA A 417 18.62 -9.48 8.48
CA ALA A 417 19.50 -10.24 9.37
C ALA A 417 20.79 -10.77 8.71
N LYS A 418 20.75 -11.13 7.42
CA LYS A 418 21.90 -11.69 6.67
C LYS A 418 22.97 -10.65 6.35
N PHE A 419 22.57 -9.39 6.14
CA PHE A 419 23.49 -8.29 5.86
C PHE A 419 23.85 -7.49 7.12
N ARG A 420 22.96 -7.43 8.12
CA ARG A 420 23.18 -6.68 9.37
C ARG A 420 24.43 -7.12 10.12
N SER A 421 24.64 -8.42 10.30
CA SER A 421 25.81 -8.97 11.00
C SER A 421 27.12 -8.58 10.30
N LYS A 422 27.15 -8.71 8.96
CA LYS A 422 28.27 -8.31 8.10
C LYS A 422 28.57 -6.82 8.20
N ALA A 423 27.54 -5.99 8.04
CA ALA A 423 27.63 -4.54 8.13
C ALA A 423 28.10 -4.07 9.51
N SER A 424 27.61 -4.68 10.60
CA SER A 424 28.08 -4.39 11.95
C SER A 424 29.57 -4.71 12.08
N GLY A 425 29.99 -5.94 11.77
CA GLY A 425 31.40 -6.36 11.89
C GLY A 425 32.37 -5.42 11.16
N PHE A 426 32.05 -5.02 9.93
CA PHE A 426 32.85 -4.05 9.19
C PHE A 426 32.86 -2.65 9.84
N ILE A 427 31.70 -2.12 10.22
CA ILE A 427 31.58 -0.79 10.84
C ILE A 427 32.27 -0.75 12.22
N ASP A 428 32.20 -1.84 12.98
CA ASP A 428 32.78 -1.95 14.31
C ASP A 428 34.30 -2.11 14.23
N ALA A 429 34.83 -2.83 13.23
CA ALA A 429 36.26 -2.85 12.92
C ALA A 429 36.80 -1.46 12.53
N LEU A 430 36.08 -0.72 11.68
CA LEU A 430 36.43 0.67 11.32
C LEU A 430 36.45 1.58 12.56
N LYS A 431 35.38 1.57 13.37
CA LYS A 431 35.31 2.38 14.60
C LYS A 431 36.41 2.03 15.59
N SER A 432 36.71 0.75 15.77
CA SER A 432 37.77 0.26 16.68
C SER A 432 39.16 0.75 16.27
N ALA A 433 39.41 0.93 14.98
CA ALA A 433 40.61 1.55 14.43
C ALA A 433 40.65 3.09 14.54
N GLY A 434 39.60 3.71 15.08
CA GLY A 434 39.44 5.17 15.15
C GLY A 434 39.12 5.82 13.80
N VAL A 435 38.49 5.08 12.87
CA VAL A 435 37.95 5.61 11.62
C VAL A 435 36.59 6.26 11.89
N SER A 436 36.35 7.42 11.30
CA SER A 436 35.09 8.16 11.45
C SER A 436 34.04 7.64 10.46
N VAL A 437 33.01 6.95 10.97
CA VAL A 437 31.92 6.36 10.18
C VAL A 437 30.58 7.00 10.54
N ARG A 438 29.88 7.54 9.54
CA ARG A 438 28.48 8.01 9.65
C ARG A 438 27.59 7.24 8.69
N ILE A 439 26.48 6.70 9.21
CA ILE A 439 25.43 6.10 8.39
C ILE A 439 24.52 7.22 7.88
N ASN A 440 24.33 7.29 6.56
CA ASN A 440 23.44 8.25 5.91
C ASN A 440 22.08 7.63 5.58
N ALA A 441 22.06 6.36 5.15
CA ALA A 441 20.84 5.60 4.88
C ALA A 441 21.08 4.09 5.06
N ALA A 442 20.02 3.36 5.36
CA ALA A 442 19.99 1.90 5.50
C ALA A 442 18.74 1.35 4.78
N LEU A 443 17.74 0.81 5.49
CA LEU A 443 16.47 0.40 4.89
C LEU A 443 15.73 1.60 4.27
N ARG A 444 15.22 1.42 3.05
CA ARG A 444 14.35 2.36 2.34
C ARG A 444 13.04 1.64 1.99
N PRO A 445 11.87 2.05 2.52
CA PRO A 445 10.59 1.45 2.10
C PRO A 445 10.37 1.57 0.59
N ASN A 446 9.62 0.63 0.02
CA ASN A 446 9.35 0.59 -1.42
C ASN A 446 8.56 1.83 -1.89
N GLU A 447 7.59 2.25 -1.09
CA GLU A 447 6.78 3.45 -1.25
C GLU A 447 7.67 4.71 -1.31
N ARG A 448 8.70 4.78 -0.46
CA ARG A 448 9.69 5.87 -0.50
C ARG A 448 10.50 5.83 -1.80
N SER A 449 10.98 4.66 -2.23
CA SER A 449 11.65 4.51 -3.53
C SER A 449 10.75 4.90 -4.71
N TYR A 450 9.46 4.53 -4.68
CA TYR A 450 8.48 4.94 -5.69
C TYR A 450 8.34 6.47 -5.74
N LEU A 451 8.10 7.12 -4.60
CA LEU A 451 7.96 8.58 -4.54
C LEU A 451 9.24 9.30 -4.99
N MET A 452 10.42 8.80 -4.61
CA MET A 452 11.71 9.33 -5.06
C MET A 452 11.88 9.17 -6.58
N HIS A 453 11.60 7.98 -7.13
CA HIS A 453 11.77 7.66 -8.55
C HIS A 453 10.80 8.44 -9.44
N SER A 454 9.53 8.50 -9.05
CA SER A 454 8.48 9.22 -9.78
C SER A 454 8.74 10.74 -9.74
N ALA A 455 9.01 11.31 -8.55
CA ALA A 455 9.37 12.72 -8.43
C ALA A 455 10.60 13.08 -9.28
N PHE A 456 11.66 12.26 -9.25
CA PHE A 456 12.87 12.48 -10.04
C PHE A 456 12.58 12.52 -11.55
N ASN A 457 11.80 11.55 -12.06
CA ASN A 457 11.50 11.47 -13.48
C ASN A 457 10.51 12.54 -13.97
N ILE A 458 9.55 12.95 -13.15
CA ILE A 458 8.64 14.07 -13.48
C ILE A 458 9.42 15.39 -13.47
N ALA A 459 10.23 15.63 -12.44
CA ALA A 459 10.99 16.87 -12.25
C ALA A 459 11.95 17.17 -13.41
N LYS A 460 12.59 16.12 -13.97
CA LYS A 460 13.45 16.20 -15.18
C LYS A 460 12.69 16.13 -16.51
N GLY A 461 11.36 15.92 -16.48
CA GLY A 461 10.53 15.77 -17.69
C GLY A 461 10.74 14.47 -18.48
N ALA A 462 11.17 13.38 -17.83
CA ALA A 462 11.35 12.07 -18.45
C ALA A 462 10.08 11.18 -18.42
N ILE A 463 9.06 11.59 -17.66
CA ILE A 463 7.71 10.99 -17.69
C ILE A 463 6.68 12.10 -17.47
N ASP A 464 5.56 12.02 -18.17
CA ASP A 464 4.43 12.93 -17.94
C ASP A 464 3.67 12.50 -16.67
N PRO A 465 3.19 13.44 -15.85
CA PRO A 465 2.57 13.13 -14.55
C PRO A 465 1.36 12.19 -14.63
N ASP A 466 0.61 12.21 -15.73
CA ASP A 466 -0.57 11.37 -15.97
C ASP A 466 -0.24 9.95 -16.45
N LYS A 467 1.03 9.68 -16.82
CA LYS A 467 1.54 8.35 -17.20
C LYS A 467 2.25 7.64 -16.05
N VAL A 468 2.46 8.33 -14.94
CA VAL A 468 3.06 7.75 -13.73
C VAL A 468 2.11 6.70 -13.19
N GLN A 469 2.57 5.45 -13.21
CA GLN A 469 1.80 4.32 -12.70
C GLN A 469 1.52 4.53 -11.20
N PRO A 470 0.28 4.31 -10.72
CA PRO A 470 0.00 4.30 -9.29
C PRO A 470 0.79 3.18 -8.60
N TYR A 471 1.00 3.32 -7.30
CA TYR A 471 1.73 2.34 -6.49
C TYR A 471 0.89 1.96 -5.28
N ALA A 472 0.94 0.69 -4.88
CA ALA A 472 0.19 0.19 -3.73
C ALA A 472 0.51 1.02 -2.48
N ASN A 473 -0.51 1.31 -1.68
CA ASN A 473 -0.43 2.11 -0.45
C ASN A 473 0.02 3.58 -0.61
N VAL A 474 0.19 4.10 -1.85
CA VAL A 474 0.62 5.49 -2.10
C VAL A 474 -0.47 6.28 -2.85
N ASN A 475 -1.35 6.94 -2.09
CA ASN A 475 -2.50 7.71 -2.61
C ASN A 475 -2.13 9.11 -3.17
N ILE A 476 -1.08 9.20 -3.98
CA ILE A 476 -0.57 10.46 -4.52
C ILE A 476 -1.22 10.81 -5.87
N ASP A 477 -1.54 12.08 -6.09
CA ASP A 477 -1.82 12.62 -7.42
C ASP A 477 -0.61 13.39 -7.95
N TRP A 478 -0.03 12.92 -9.05
CA TRP A 478 1.03 13.63 -9.75
C TRP A 478 0.48 14.74 -10.67
N VAL A 479 -0.80 14.68 -11.05
CA VAL A 479 -1.45 15.59 -12.00
C VAL A 479 -2.06 16.78 -11.26
N HIS A 480 -1.34 17.90 -11.23
CA HIS A 480 -1.93 19.19 -10.85
C HIS A 480 -2.80 19.71 -11.99
N ARG A 481 -3.86 20.45 -11.67
CA ARG A 481 -4.81 20.99 -12.64
C ARG A 481 -5.05 22.49 -12.41
N LYS A 482 -5.35 23.19 -13.50
CA LYS A 482 -5.82 24.58 -13.48
C LYS A 482 -7.30 24.64 -13.11
N GLU A 483 -7.82 25.84 -12.84
CA GLU A 483 -9.26 26.07 -12.61
C GLU A 483 -10.13 25.62 -13.80
N SER A 484 -9.58 25.58 -15.02
CA SER A 484 -10.24 25.03 -16.22
C SER A 484 -10.36 23.50 -16.24
N GLY A 485 -9.73 22.78 -15.30
CA GLY A 485 -9.62 21.31 -15.28
C GLY A 485 -8.46 20.75 -16.12
N ASP A 486 -7.83 21.57 -16.97
CA ASP A 486 -6.65 21.22 -17.76
C ASP A 486 -5.45 20.87 -16.87
N ILE A 487 -4.57 20.00 -17.36
CA ILE A 487 -3.33 19.62 -16.67
C ILE A 487 -2.40 20.83 -16.55
N ASP A 488 -1.99 21.15 -15.32
CA ASP A 488 -0.90 22.06 -15.04
C ASP A 488 0.43 21.30 -14.92
N LEU A 489 1.10 21.14 -16.05
CA LEU A 489 2.40 20.47 -16.12
C LEU A 489 3.50 21.23 -15.37
N GLN A 490 3.38 22.56 -15.21
CA GLN A 490 4.38 23.37 -14.49
C GLN A 490 4.23 23.19 -12.98
N ALA A 491 3.00 23.26 -12.46
CA ALA A 491 2.72 22.95 -11.06
C ALA A 491 3.12 21.51 -10.71
N SER A 492 2.80 20.54 -11.58
CA SER A 492 3.19 19.13 -11.40
C SER A 492 4.71 18.94 -11.35
N LYS A 493 5.46 19.58 -12.26
CA LYS A 493 6.93 19.55 -12.27
C LYS A 493 7.53 20.23 -11.04
N LYS A 494 6.98 21.37 -10.62
CA LYS A 494 7.41 22.11 -9.42
C LYS A 494 7.21 21.27 -8.16
N ALA A 495 6.04 20.66 -7.98
CA ALA A 495 5.76 19.76 -6.86
C ALA A 495 6.74 18.57 -6.81
N ALA A 496 7.03 17.97 -7.95
CA ALA A 496 8.03 16.91 -8.07
C ALA A 496 9.46 17.38 -7.72
N GLN A 497 9.84 18.60 -8.11
CA GLN A 497 11.12 19.22 -7.74
C GLN A 497 11.21 19.50 -6.22
N GLU A 498 10.13 19.99 -5.60
CA GLU A 498 10.05 20.20 -4.15
C GLU A 498 10.19 18.88 -3.37
N MET A 499 9.62 17.79 -3.90
CA MET A 499 9.80 16.45 -3.35
C MET A 499 11.24 15.94 -3.53
N CYS A 500 11.86 16.16 -4.71
CA CYS A 500 13.27 15.84 -4.91
C CYS A 500 14.16 16.57 -3.89
N ALA A 501 13.94 17.87 -3.69
CA ALA A 501 14.65 18.66 -2.68
C ALA A 501 14.40 18.14 -1.24
N GLY A 502 13.16 17.74 -0.92
CA GLY A 502 12.83 17.09 0.35
C GLY A 502 13.52 15.73 0.57
N TYR A 503 13.97 15.07 -0.50
CA TYR A 503 14.76 13.84 -0.46
C TYR A 503 16.28 14.04 -0.61
N GLY A 504 16.76 15.28 -0.78
CA GLY A 504 18.18 15.56 -1.08
C GLY A 504 18.61 15.13 -2.49
N ILE A 505 17.66 15.02 -3.43
CA ILE A 505 17.88 14.60 -4.82
C ILE A 505 17.98 15.85 -5.71
N ASN A 506 19.01 15.91 -6.57
CA ASN A 506 19.10 16.88 -7.65
C ASN A 506 18.69 16.23 -8.98
N PRO A 507 17.46 16.48 -9.50
CA PRO A 507 16.97 15.87 -10.74
C PRO A 507 17.70 16.34 -12.01
N PHE A 508 18.50 17.42 -11.92
CA PHE A 508 19.27 17.98 -13.04
C PHE A 508 20.75 17.55 -13.03
N SER A 509 21.18 16.77 -12.03
CA SER A 509 22.53 16.19 -12.01
C SER A 509 22.65 15.07 -13.04
N SER A 510 23.61 15.19 -13.97
CA SER A 510 23.91 14.14 -14.96
C SER A 510 24.46 12.85 -14.36
N ARG A 511 24.94 12.89 -13.11
CA ARG A 511 25.49 11.74 -12.38
C ARG A 511 24.48 11.05 -11.47
N GLN A 512 23.49 11.77 -10.97
CA GLN A 512 22.55 11.22 -9.98
C GLN A 512 21.50 10.34 -10.67
N LYS A 513 21.31 9.13 -10.15
CA LYS A 513 20.28 8.19 -10.60
C LYS A 513 19.39 7.85 -9.41
N VAL A 514 18.13 7.53 -9.69
CA VAL A 514 17.18 7.06 -8.68
C VAL A 514 16.60 5.75 -9.18
N ALA A 515 16.97 4.66 -8.53
CA ALA A 515 16.47 3.31 -8.85
C ALA A 515 14.94 3.23 -8.71
N ARG A 516 14.33 2.24 -9.37
CA ARG A 516 12.90 1.94 -9.21
C ARG A 516 12.64 1.33 -7.81
N PRO A 517 11.41 1.41 -7.27
CA PRO A 517 11.01 0.56 -6.14
C PRO A 517 11.35 -0.91 -6.44
N GLU A 518 11.60 -1.69 -5.38
CA GLU A 518 12.01 -3.12 -5.44
C GLU A 518 13.31 -3.43 -6.21
N THR A 519 14.01 -2.44 -6.78
CA THR A 519 15.27 -2.69 -7.52
C THR A 519 16.53 -2.29 -6.77
N SER A 520 16.42 -1.43 -5.75
CA SER A 520 17.58 -1.02 -4.93
C SER A 520 17.82 -2.00 -3.79
N ARG A 521 19.10 -2.31 -3.50
CA ARG A 521 19.45 -3.12 -2.32
C ARG A 521 19.01 -2.50 -0.98
N HIS A 522 18.83 -1.17 -0.92
CA HIS A 522 18.20 -0.50 0.23
C HIS A 522 16.75 -0.95 0.48
N ASN A 523 15.99 -1.33 -0.57
CA ASN A 523 14.62 -1.81 -0.40
C ASN A 523 14.55 -3.16 0.32
N PHE A 524 15.62 -3.96 0.24
CA PHE A 524 15.74 -5.26 0.89
C PHE A 524 16.49 -5.19 2.23
N GLY A 525 16.80 -3.98 2.73
CA GLY A 525 17.69 -3.79 3.88
C GLY A 525 19.07 -4.45 3.68
N ALA A 526 19.52 -4.56 2.43
CA ALA A 526 20.75 -5.24 2.01
C ALA A 526 21.85 -4.26 1.60
N ALA A 527 21.66 -2.97 1.88
CA ALA A 527 22.63 -1.92 1.62
C ALA A 527 22.59 -0.81 2.68
N VAL A 528 23.72 -0.13 2.82
CA VAL A 528 23.95 0.97 3.75
C VAL A 528 24.81 2.04 3.06
N ASP A 529 24.37 3.29 3.14
CA ASP A 529 25.15 4.44 2.66
C ASP A 529 26.03 4.94 3.80
N LEU A 530 27.35 4.84 3.65
CA LEU A 530 28.34 5.16 4.67
C LEU A 530 29.22 6.33 4.21
N ASN A 531 29.26 7.39 4.99
CA ASN A 531 30.31 8.41 4.89
C ASN A 531 31.46 8.00 5.81
N ILE A 532 32.59 7.63 5.22
CA ILE A 532 33.77 7.10 5.90
C ILE A 532 34.94 8.07 5.68
N SER A 533 35.54 8.52 6.78
CA SER A 533 36.61 9.52 6.79
C SER A 533 37.63 9.21 7.90
N ASN A 534 38.78 9.89 7.89
CA ASN A 534 39.87 9.64 8.87
C ASN A 534 40.42 8.20 8.85
N PHE A 535 40.45 7.55 7.67
CA PHE A 535 40.92 6.18 7.51
C PHE A 535 42.40 6.05 7.13
N ALA A 536 43.02 7.09 6.55
CA ALA A 536 44.39 7.01 6.05
C ALA A 536 45.40 6.77 7.19
N GLY A 537 46.25 5.76 7.03
CA GLY A 537 47.25 5.33 8.02
C GLY A 537 46.67 4.58 9.23
N LYS A 538 45.37 4.26 9.24
CA LYS A 538 44.76 3.43 10.28
C LYS A 538 44.97 1.95 9.98
N LYS A 539 45.20 1.15 11.03
CA LYS A 539 45.15 -0.30 10.95
C LYS A 539 43.73 -0.79 11.26
N VAL A 540 43.07 -1.39 10.30
CA VAL A 540 41.69 -1.91 10.41
C VAL A 540 41.75 -3.43 10.29
N LYS A 541 40.99 -4.14 11.12
CA LYS A 541 40.89 -5.60 11.03
C LYS A 541 39.96 -6.03 9.90
N ASP A 542 40.40 -7.01 9.13
CA ASP A 542 39.53 -7.73 8.19
C ASP A 542 38.70 -8.81 8.90
N ALA A 543 37.91 -9.56 8.13
CA ALA A 543 37.02 -10.60 8.67
C ALA A 543 37.74 -11.86 9.19
N THR A 544 39.03 -12.08 8.88
CA THR A 544 39.86 -13.14 9.51
C THR A 544 40.50 -12.65 10.80
N GLY A 545 40.60 -11.33 10.98
CA GLY A 545 41.09 -10.66 12.19
C GLY A 545 42.46 -10.00 12.01
N ASP A 546 43.00 -10.02 10.80
CA ASP A 546 44.33 -9.51 10.46
C ASP A 546 44.31 -7.98 10.30
N GLU A 547 45.35 -7.31 10.79
CA GLU A 547 45.44 -5.84 10.74
C GLU A 547 45.99 -5.33 9.41
N ILE A 548 45.13 -4.72 8.61
CA ILE A 548 45.48 -4.11 7.32
C ILE A 548 45.63 -2.59 7.48
N GLU A 549 46.78 -2.04 7.08
CA GLU A 549 47.02 -0.60 7.05
C GLU A 549 46.32 0.05 5.85
N VAL A 550 45.31 0.89 6.12
CA VAL A 550 44.49 1.55 5.09
C VAL A 550 45.22 2.79 4.56
N LYS A 551 45.81 2.68 3.37
CA LYS A 551 46.55 3.79 2.71
C LYS A 551 45.67 4.55 1.73
N SER A 552 44.64 3.89 1.22
CA SER A 552 43.76 4.37 0.16
C SER A 552 42.33 3.86 0.38
N PHE A 553 41.38 4.46 -0.35
CA PHE A 553 40.01 3.96 -0.34
C PHE A 553 39.90 2.54 -0.94
N LYS A 554 40.84 2.13 -1.81
CA LYS A 554 40.87 0.76 -2.36
C LYS A 554 41.07 -0.28 -1.26
N ASP A 555 41.96 -0.02 -0.32
CA ASP A 555 42.25 -0.91 0.81
C ASP A 555 41.01 -1.05 1.71
N LEU A 556 40.31 0.07 1.95
CA LEU A 556 39.03 0.11 2.67
C LEU A 556 37.95 -0.75 1.98
N THR A 557 37.85 -0.70 0.64
CA THR A 557 36.90 -1.54 -0.11
C THR A 557 37.28 -3.03 -0.10
N ALA A 558 38.57 -3.35 -0.08
CA ALA A 558 39.04 -4.73 0.03
C ALA A 558 38.70 -5.32 1.41
N ILE A 559 38.92 -4.56 2.49
CA ILE A 559 38.53 -4.94 3.86
C ILE A 559 37.02 -5.18 3.94
N GLY A 560 36.20 -4.26 3.43
CA GLY A 560 34.74 -4.43 3.42
C GLY A 560 34.30 -5.71 2.70
N ALA A 561 34.93 -6.05 1.57
CA ALA A 561 34.65 -7.28 0.83
C ALA A 561 34.92 -8.55 1.67
N THR A 562 35.90 -8.56 2.57
CA THR A 562 36.14 -9.71 3.48
C THR A 562 34.96 -9.98 4.42
N TYR A 563 34.29 -8.93 4.91
CA TYR A 563 33.05 -9.03 5.69
C TYR A 563 31.83 -9.37 4.81
N GLY A 564 31.97 -9.37 3.48
CA GLY A 564 30.85 -9.45 2.54
C GLY A 564 30.03 -8.16 2.48
N VAL A 565 30.70 -7.01 2.66
CA VAL A 565 30.15 -5.65 2.56
C VAL A 565 30.84 -4.97 1.38
N ASN A 566 30.26 -5.12 0.20
CA ASN A 566 30.86 -4.76 -1.08
C ASN A 566 30.50 -3.32 -1.48
N TYR A 567 31.51 -2.53 -1.87
CA TYR A 567 31.33 -1.14 -2.30
C TYR A 567 30.91 -1.04 -3.77
N TYR A 568 29.96 -0.16 -4.08
CA TYR A 568 29.56 0.16 -5.45
C TYR A 568 30.30 1.41 -5.96
N SER A 569 31.20 1.21 -6.92
CA SER A 569 32.04 2.29 -7.48
C SER A 569 31.28 3.37 -8.27
N GLY A 570 30.00 3.18 -8.57
CA GLY A 570 29.15 4.20 -9.20
C GLY A 570 28.68 5.31 -8.25
N GLU A 571 28.71 5.10 -6.94
CA GLU A 571 28.23 6.06 -5.93
C GLU A 571 29.14 6.10 -4.70
N ASN A 572 29.72 7.28 -4.41
CA ASN A 572 30.80 7.51 -3.43
C ASN A 572 30.54 7.11 -1.96
N MET A 573 29.40 6.51 -1.64
CA MET A 573 29.03 6.10 -0.28
C MET A 573 28.26 4.77 -0.21
N HIS A 574 28.00 4.09 -1.33
CA HIS A 574 27.06 2.96 -1.36
C HIS A 574 27.76 1.61 -1.10
N TRP A 575 27.30 0.88 -0.08
CA TRP A 575 27.80 -0.46 0.27
C TRP A 575 26.63 -1.44 0.38
N SER A 576 26.75 -2.61 -0.26
CA SER A 576 25.71 -3.65 -0.23
C SER A 576 26.31 -5.05 -0.12
N ASP A 577 25.48 -6.06 0.11
CA ASP A 577 25.94 -7.46 0.09
C ASP A 577 26.44 -7.91 -1.31
N THR A 578 26.08 -7.20 -2.38
CA THR A 578 26.41 -7.52 -3.78
C THR A 578 27.31 -6.50 -4.49
N GLY A 579 27.53 -5.31 -3.93
CA GLY A 579 28.27 -4.22 -4.60
C GLY A 579 27.49 -3.55 -5.74
N HIS A 580 26.16 -3.63 -5.66
CA HIS A 580 25.14 -3.11 -6.58
C HIS A 580 23.97 -2.53 -5.79
#